data_AF-A0A835BD38-F1
#
_entry.id   AF-A0A835BD38-F1
#
_cell.length_a   1.000
_cell.length_b   1.000
_cell.length_c   1.000
_cell.angle_alpha   90.00
_cell.angle_beta   90.00
_cell.angle_gamma   90.00
#
_symmetry.space_group_name_H-M   'P 1'
#
loop_
_entity.id
_entity.type
_entity.pdbx_description
1 polymer ?
#
loop_
_entity_poly.entity_id
_entity_poly.type
_entity_poly.pdbx_seq_one_letter_code
_entity_poly.pdbx_strand_id
1 'polypeptide(L)' 'MAPCAAHTAGLAVLWIVWKSRNSMVFNNDAHNTAAIARMVRHHVELWLCRAPRRLDVEPLRLWCSTVMNLN' A
#
# COMPACT_ATOMS: atom_id res chain seq x y z
N MET A 1 -1.86 8.65 -17.90
CA MET A 1 -1.55 7.90 -16.66
C MET A 1 -2.84 7.76 -15.87
N ALA A 2 -3.32 6.54 -15.61
CA ALA A 2 -4.57 6.35 -14.85
C ALA A 2 -4.42 6.95 -13.44
N PRO A 3 -5.34 7.80 -12.96
CA PRO A 3 -5.21 8.51 -11.68
C PRO A 3 -5.02 7.58 -10.48
N CYS A 4 -5.55 6.34 -10.55
CA CYS A 4 -5.37 5.31 -9.54
C CYS A 4 -3.90 4.88 -9.34
N ALA A 5 -3.07 4.96 -10.39
CA ALA A 5 -1.67 4.53 -10.33
C ALA A 5 -0.79 5.51 -9.54
N ALA A 6 -1.02 6.81 -9.69
CA ALA A 6 -0.28 7.84 -8.97
C ALA A 6 -0.60 7.82 -7.47
N HIS A 7 -1.88 7.67 -7.11
CA HIS A 7 -2.31 7.54 -5.72
C HIS A 7 -1.69 6.30 -5.06
N THR A 8 -1.72 5.16 -5.75
CA THR A 8 -1.14 3.90 -5.25
C THR A 8 0.38 3.99 -5.07
N ALA A 9 1.08 4.64 -6.01
CA ALA A 9 2.51 4.89 -5.88
C ALA A 9 2.83 5.81 -4.68
N GLY A 10 2.05 6.87 -4.47
CA GLY A 10 2.19 7.76 -3.32
C GLY A 10 2.02 7.03 -1.99
N LEU A 11 0.98 6.19 -1.87
CA LEU A 11 0.75 5.36 -0.69
C LEU A 11 1.89 4.36 -0.44
N ALA A 12 2.42 3.73 -1.48
CA ALA A 12 3.54 2.79 -1.36
C ALA A 12 4.82 3.48 -0.85
N VAL A 13 5.09 4.71 -1.33
CA VAL A 13 6.22 5.52 -0.85
C VAL A 13 6.04 5.86 0.64
N LEU A 14 4.88 6.38 1.03
CA LEU A 14 4.58 6.73 2.42
C LEU A 14 4.69 5.52 3.35
N TRP A 15 4.18 4.37 2.92
CA TRP A 15 4.25 3.12 3.66
C TRP A 15 5.70 2.68 3.95
N ILE A 16 6.60 2.82 2.98
CA ILE A 16 8.00 2.44 3.16
C ILE A 16 8.77 3.43 4.00
N VAL A 17 8.56 4.73 3.80
CA VAL A 17 9.15 5.76 4.66
C VAL A 17 8.74 5.51 6.11
N TRP A 18 7.46 5.20 6.35
CA TRP A 18 6.98 4.83 7.67
C TRP A 18 7.68 3.58 8.20
N LYS A 19 7.72 2.46 7.47
CA LYS A 19 8.42 1.24 7.93
C LYS A 19 9.90 1.46 8.22
N SER A 20 10.60 2.17 7.34
CA SER A 20 12.03 2.45 7.51
C SER A 20 12.29 3.28 8.76
N ARG A 21 11.47 4.31 9.03
CA ARG A 21 11.56 5.10 10.27
C ARG A 21 11.25 4.28 11.51
N ASN A 22 10.23 3.43 11.46
CA ASN A 22 9.91 2.54 12.59
C ASN A 22 11.04 1.55 12.85
N SER A 23 11.66 0.98 11.81
CA SER A 23 12.81 0.09 11.98
C SER A 23 14.01 0.80 12.60
N MET A 24 14.26 2.07 12.26
CA MET A 24 15.31 2.86 12.89
C MET A 24 15.02 3.07 14.39
N VAL A 25 13.77 3.35 14.75
CA VAL A 25 13.37 3.58 16.15
C VAL A 25 13.38 2.29 16.97
N PHE A 26 12.86 1.19 16.43
CA PHE A 26 12.68 -0.06 17.17
C PHE A 26 13.88 -1.02 17.09
N ASN A 27 14.64 -0.99 15.98
CA ASN A 27 15.73 -1.94 15.72
C ASN A 27 17.10 -1.26 15.62
N ASN A 28 17.19 0.06 15.76
CA ASN A 28 18.41 0.85 15.54
C ASN A 28 19.04 0.67 14.13
N ASP A 29 18.22 0.25 13.16
CA ASP A 29 18.65 0.01 11.79
C ASP A 29 18.53 1.29 10.95
N ALA A 30 19.61 2.05 10.87
CA ALA A 30 19.72 3.22 10.01
C ALA A 30 19.88 2.79 8.54
N HIS A 31 18.82 2.98 7.74
CA HIS A 31 18.85 2.71 6.31
C HIS A 31 19.33 3.95 5.55
N ASN A 32 20.37 3.82 4.72
CA ASN A 32 20.75 4.88 3.78
C ASN A 32 19.64 5.09 2.73
N THR A 33 19.49 6.32 2.23
CA THR A 33 18.52 6.74 1.19
C THR A 33 18.51 5.80 -0.01
N ALA A 34 19.67 5.29 -0.44
CA ALA A 34 19.76 4.32 -1.53
C ALA A 34 19.09 2.97 -1.20
N ALA A 35 19.15 2.52 0.06
CA ALA A 35 18.45 1.32 0.51
C ALA A 35 16.93 1.54 0.54
N ILE A 36 16.49 2.70 1.03
CA ILE A 36 15.07 3.09 1.03
C ILE A 36 14.51 3.13 -0.41
N ALA A 37 15.24 3.74 -1.35
CA ALA A 37 14.83 3.80 -2.75
C ALA A 37 14.67 2.40 -3.39
N ARG A 38 15.58 1.46 -3.08
CA ARG A 38 15.47 0.07 -3.53
C ARG A 38 14.25 -0.64 -2.93
N MET A 39 13.99 -0.42 -1.64
CA MET A 39 12.80 -0.96 -0.97
C MET A 39 11.50 -0.42 -1.59
N VAL A 40 11.47 0.89 -1.90
CA VAL A 40 10.33 1.54 -2.59
C VAL A 40 10.06 0.88 -3.92
N ARG A 41 11.08 0.77 -4.78
CA ARG A 41 10.94 0.11 -6.08
C ARG A 41 10.38 -1.31 -5.92
N HIS A 42 10.97 -2.11 -5.04
CA HIS A 42 10.58 -3.51 -4.87
C HIS A 42 9.13 -3.66 -4.37
N HIS A 43 8.67 -2.82 -3.45
CA HIS A 43 7.29 -2.89 -2.98
C HIS A 43 6.30 -2.34 -3.99
N VAL A 44 6.65 -1.27 -4.72
CA VAL A 44 5.81 -0.76 -5.82
C VAL A 44 5.66 -1.84 -6.89
N GLU A 45 6.73 -2.54 -7.26
CA GLU A 45 6.66 -3.68 -8.18
C GLU A 45 5.78 -4.80 -7.64
N LEU A 46 5.95 -5.20 -6.37
CA LEU A 46 5.08 -6.20 -5.72
C LEU A 46 3.62 -5.76 -5.71
N TRP A 47 3.35 -4.49 -5.44
CA TRP A 47 1.99 -3.94 -5.40
C TRP A 47 1.39 -3.85 -6.80
N LEU A 48 2.15 -3.46 -7.82
CA LEU A 48 1.66 -3.47 -9.20
C LEU A 48 1.42 -4.89 -9.71
N CYS A 49 2.27 -5.85 -9.32
CA CYS A 49 2.15 -7.25 -9.73
C CYS A 49 1.04 -8.01 -8.98
N ARG A 50 0.81 -7.68 -7.70
CA ARG A 50 -0.17 -8.38 -6.84
C ARG A 50 -1.46 -7.59 -6.59
N ALA A 51 -1.52 -6.30 -6.91
CA ALA A 51 -2.77 -5.56 -6.82
C ALA A 51 -3.77 -6.20 -7.79
N PRO A 52 -4.94 -6.64 -7.31
CA PRO A 52 -6.02 -7.04 -8.18
C PRO A 52 -6.28 -5.92 -9.18
N ARG A 53 -6.22 -6.21 -10.50
CA ARG A 53 -6.49 -5.22 -11.56
C ARG A 53 -7.86 -4.56 -11.39
N ARG A 54 -8.76 -5.22 -10.68
CA ARG A 54 -10.01 -4.68 -10.15
C ARG A 54 -10.15 -5.19 -8.73
N LEU A 55 -10.35 -4.27 -7.79
CA LEU A 55 -10.92 -4.64 -6.51
C LEU A 55 -12.30 -5.21 -6.82
N ASP A 56 -12.53 -6.49 -6.54
CA ASP A 56 -13.88 -7.03 -6.60
C ASP A 56 -14.67 -6.39 -5.45
N VAL A 57 -15.47 -5.38 -5.81
CA VAL A 57 -16.28 -4.59 -4.88
C VAL A 57 -17.63 -5.25 -4.63
N GLU A 58 -17.99 -6.32 -5.35
CA GLU A 58 -19.25 -7.04 -5.14
C GLU A 58 -19.36 -7.61 -3.71
N PRO A 59 -18.34 -8.29 -3.16
CA PRO A 59 -18.38 -8.75 -1.77
C PRO A 59 -18.60 -7.60 -0.77
N LEU A 60 -17.97 -6.45 -1.02
CA LEU A 60 -18.08 -5.27 -0.15
C LEU A 60 -19.48 -4.64 -0.27
N ARG A 61 -20.03 -4.55 -1.49
CA ARG A 61 -21.39 -4.08 -1.74
C ARG A 61 -22.44 -4.96 -1.07
N LEU A 62 -22.29 -6.28 -1.19
CA LEU A 62 -23.20 -7.26 -0.59
C LEU A 62 -23.18 -7.17 0.94
N TRP A 63 -22.00 -6.98 1.53
CA TRP A 63 -21.88 -6.77 2.97
C TRP A 63 -22.56 -5.46 3.42
N CYS A 64 -22.29 -4.35 2.74
CA CYS A 64 -22.92 -3.06 3.04
C CYS A 64 -24.45 -3.12 2.92
N SER A 65 -24.98 -3.78 1.90
CA SER A 65 -26.44 -3.95 1.75
C SER A 65 -27.03 -4.85 2.83
N THR A 66 -26.29 -5.86 3.28
CA THR A 66 -26.75 -6.72 4.39
C THR A 66 -26.80 -5.96 5.71
N VAL A 67 -25.77 -5.17 6.02
CA VAL A 67 -25.71 -4.36 7.25
C VAL A 67 -26.79 -3.28 7.27
N MET A 68 -27.06 -2.64 6.13
CA MET A 68 -28.08 -1.59 6.01
C MET A 68 -29.52 -2.14 6.04
N ASN A 69 -29.74 -3.41 5.70
CA ASN A 69 -31.06 -4.05 5.76
C ASN A 69 -31.36 -4.71 7.12
N LEU A 70 -30.42 -4.69 8.06
CA LEU A 70 -30.57 -5.21 9.43
C LEU A 70 -30.83 -4.10 10.47
N ASN A 71 -30.94 -2.84 10.03
CA ASN A 71 -31.40 -1.68 10.81
C ASN A 71 -32.76 -1.20 10.29
#